data_AF-A0A7W1JDF2-F1
#
_entry.id   AF-A0A7W1JDF2-F1
#
_cell.length_a   1.000
_cell.length_b   1.000
_cell.length_c   1.000
_cell.angle_alpha   90.00
_cell.angle_beta   90.00
_cell.angle_gamma   90.00
#
_symmetry.space_group_name_H-M   'P 1'
#
loop_
_entity.id
_entity.type
_entity.pdbx_description
1 polymer ?
#
loop_
_entity_poly.entity_id
_entity_poly.type
_entity_poly.pdbx_seq_one_letter_code
_entity_poly.pdbx_strand_id
1 'polypeptide(L)'
;MDDMLFWSLLEDACEMGKFIVAVPNSAASANIVGKIELGHDGGERVLQKRNRPNYHVHFKPEMISEFAFVHLDTGHGLEPCLEVRATEGQPVLRLYYKGKRATGHYDKFMQKNSGYAAFINGSWARPNNPQGGEVSNDDAAPTGIFVTPHASDDEEEMHVS
;
A
#
# COMPACT_ATOMS: atom_id res chain seq x y z
N MET A 1 1.25 -10.74 9.22
CA MET A 1 2.30 -9.84 9.76
C MET A 1 1.75 -9.22 11.03
N ASP A 2 2.60 -8.75 11.97
CA ASP A 2 2.11 -7.96 13.11
C ASP A 2 1.54 -6.62 12.61
N ASP A 3 0.36 -6.23 13.10
CA ASP A 3 -0.38 -5.06 12.64
C ASP A 3 0.40 -3.76 12.89
N MET A 4 1.01 -3.61 14.07
CA MET A 4 1.79 -2.42 14.38
C MET A 4 3.02 -2.30 13.49
N LEU A 5 3.71 -3.42 13.23
CA LEU A 5 4.84 -3.45 12.32
C LEU A 5 4.44 -3.08 10.89
N PHE A 6 3.31 -3.59 10.40
CA PHE A 6 2.80 -3.24 9.07
C PHE A 6 2.61 -1.72 8.94
N TRP A 7 1.88 -1.10 9.87
CA TRP A 7 1.60 0.33 9.81
C TRP A 7 2.88 1.16 9.98
N SER A 8 3.80 0.76 10.85
CA SER A 8 5.09 1.45 11.01
C SER A 8 5.93 1.42 9.73
N LEU A 9 5.98 0.28 9.03
CA LEU A 9 6.71 0.18 7.76
C LEU A 9 6.02 0.98 6.65
N LEU A 10 4.69 1.00 6.63
CA LEU A 10 3.93 1.78 5.65
C LEU A 10 4.09 3.29 5.88
N GLU A 11 4.11 3.73 7.14
CA GLU A 11 4.39 5.12 7.51
C GLU A 11 5.79 5.54 7.04
N ASP A 12 6.81 4.73 7.36
CA ASP A 12 8.18 4.94 6.90
C ASP A 12 8.29 5.00 5.37
N ALA A 13 7.51 4.17 4.67
CA ALA A 13 7.47 4.20 3.22
C ALA A 13 6.86 5.51 2.69
N CYS A 14 5.84 6.06 3.36
CA CYS A 14 5.24 7.34 3.01
C CYS A 14 6.22 8.51 3.15
N GLU A 15 7.12 8.46 4.14
CA GLU A 15 8.15 9.49 4.36
C GLU A 15 9.18 9.59 3.22
N MET A 16 9.35 8.52 2.44
CA MET A 16 10.36 8.48 1.38
C MET A 16 10.12 9.51 0.27
N GLY A 17 8.89 9.99 0.04
CA GLY A 17 8.67 11.10 -0.87
C GLY A 17 7.28 11.25 -1.46
N LYS A 18 7.24 11.60 -2.75
CA LYS A 18 6.01 11.72 -3.54
C LYS A 18 5.85 10.47 -4.39
N PHE A 19 4.65 9.94 -4.42
CA PHE A 19 4.33 8.70 -5.10
C PHE A 19 3.21 8.88 -6.11
N ILE A 20 3.19 7.93 -7.06
CA ILE A 20 1.98 7.53 -7.75
C ILE A 20 1.57 6.21 -7.10
N VAL A 21 0.43 6.20 -6.42
CA VAL A 21 -0.15 4.99 -5.86
C VAL A 21 -0.99 4.32 -6.92
N ALA A 22 -0.82 3.02 -7.08
CA ALA A 22 -1.74 2.19 -7.84
C ALA A 22 -2.19 1.01 -6.97
N VAL A 23 -3.48 0.70 -6.99
CA VAL A 23 -4.05 -0.49 -6.36
C VAL A 23 -4.38 -1.48 -7.47
N PRO A 24 -3.55 -2.53 -7.67
CA PRO A 24 -3.83 -3.54 -8.67
C PRO A 24 -5.18 -4.20 -8.40
N ASN A 25 -5.93 -4.52 -9.46
CA ASN A 25 -7.22 -5.21 -9.39
C ASN A 25 -8.38 -4.45 -8.74
N SER A 26 -8.23 -3.17 -8.37
CA SER A 26 -9.38 -2.34 -8.01
C SER A 26 -10.13 -1.90 -9.26
N ALA A 27 -11.46 -2.07 -9.25
CA ALA A 27 -12.35 -1.55 -10.30
C ALA A 27 -12.26 -0.02 -10.43
N ALA A 28 -11.89 0.65 -9.33
CA ALA A 28 -11.45 2.04 -9.33
C ALA A 28 -9.92 2.06 -9.45
N SER A 29 -9.40 2.43 -10.61
CA SER A 29 -7.97 2.74 -10.77
C SER A 29 -7.66 4.06 -10.03
N ALA A 30 -7.51 3.97 -8.71
CA ALA A 30 -7.12 5.10 -7.89
C ALA A 30 -5.64 5.38 -8.09
N ASN A 31 -5.31 6.13 -9.15
CA ASN A 31 -3.99 6.71 -9.36
C ASN A 31 -3.83 7.91 -8.41
N ILE A 32 -3.59 7.64 -7.13
CA ILE A 32 -3.38 8.72 -6.15
C ILE A 32 -1.97 9.28 -6.36
N VAL A 33 -1.89 10.48 -6.95
CA VAL A 33 -0.61 11.15 -7.17
C VAL A 33 -0.40 12.23 -6.11
N GLY A 34 0.71 12.13 -5.36
CA GLY A 34 1.09 13.15 -4.39
C GLY A 34 1.97 12.65 -3.26
N LYS A 35 2.07 13.47 -2.20
CA LYS A 35 2.52 12.98 -0.90
C LYS A 35 1.37 12.21 -0.27
N ILE A 36 1.66 10.99 0.12
CA ILE A 36 0.74 10.10 0.83
C ILE A 36 1.15 10.04 2.29
N GLU A 37 0.20 9.70 3.15
CA GLU A 37 0.37 9.57 4.58
C GLU A 37 -0.65 8.56 5.13
N LEU A 38 -0.43 8.15 6.38
CA LEU A 38 -1.44 7.47 7.15
C LEU A 38 -2.46 8.47 7.67
N GLY A 39 -3.74 8.14 7.49
CA GLY A 39 -4.88 8.85 8.03
C GLY A 39 -5.78 7.89 8.82
N HIS A 40 -6.97 8.39 9.15
CA HIS A 40 -8.02 7.59 9.77
C HIS A 40 -9.32 7.79 9.01
N ASP A 41 -10.06 6.70 8.84
CA ASP A 41 -11.44 6.68 8.35
C ASP A 41 -12.31 6.10 9.45
N GLY A 42 -12.97 6.98 10.22
CA GLY A 42 -13.56 6.61 11.50
C GLY A 42 -12.52 6.04 12.46
N GLY A 43 -12.67 4.76 12.84
CA GLY A 43 -11.76 4.04 13.74
C GLY A 43 -10.64 3.27 13.04
N GLU A 44 -10.63 3.23 11.70
CA GLU A 44 -9.69 2.41 10.93
C GLU A 44 -8.54 3.27 10.38
N ARG A 45 -7.32 2.69 10.38
CA ARG A 45 -6.16 3.32 9.75
C ARG A 45 -6.21 3.13 8.24
N VAL A 46 -5.92 4.18 7.50
CA VAL A 46 -5.97 4.20 6.04
C VAL A 46 -4.75 4.88 5.45
N LEU A 47 -4.44 4.57 4.20
CA LEU A 47 -3.50 5.37 3.42
C LEU A 47 -4.29 6.41 2.61
N GLN A 48 -3.86 7.66 2.67
CA GLN A 48 -4.52 8.79 2.04
C GLN A 48 -3.53 9.80 1.47
N LYS A 49 -4.03 10.81 0.75
CA LYS A 49 -3.22 11.92 0.25
C LYS A 49 -3.23 13.08 1.24
N ARG A 50 -2.03 13.49 1.70
CA ARG A 50 -1.80 14.41 2.83
C ARG A 50 -2.58 15.74 2.85
N ASN A 51 -2.82 16.34 1.69
CA ASN A 51 -3.47 17.67 1.62
C ASN A 51 -4.83 17.64 0.92
N ARG A 52 -5.26 16.48 0.42
CA ARG A 52 -6.49 16.27 -0.35
C ARG A 52 -6.88 14.80 -0.23
N PRO A 53 -7.36 14.36 0.94
CA PRO A 53 -7.82 12.99 1.12
C PRO A 53 -9.11 12.86 0.30
N ASN A 54 -8.99 12.46 -0.96
CA ASN A 54 -10.14 12.23 -1.83
C ASN A 54 -10.53 10.75 -1.84
N TYR A 55 -9.59 9.89 -1.43
CA TYR A 55 -9.72 8.44 -1.39
C TYR A 55 -8.98 7.92 -0.17
N HIS A 56 -9.54 6.87 0.41
CA HIS A 56 -8.91 6.05 1.43
C HIS A 56 -8.58 4.69 0.85
N VAL A 57 -7.36 4.24 1.12
CA VAL A 57 -6.94 2.88 0.82
C VAL A 57 -6.86 2.13 2.14
N HIS A 58 -7.74 1.15 2.28
CA HIS A 58 -7.91 0.32 3.45
C HIS A 58 -7.12 -0.98 3.30
N PHE A 59 -6.50 -1.45 4.38
CA PHE A 59 -5.67 -2.66 4.38
C PHE A 59 -6.18 -3.68 5.40
N LYS A 60 -5.94 -4.95 5.11
CA LYS A 60 -6.03 -6.08 6.05
C LYS A 60 -4.62 -6.62 6.33
N PRO A 61 -3.90 -6.11 7.35
CA PRO A 61 -2.48 -6.40 7.56
C PRO A 61 -2.14 -7.89 7.75
N GLU A 62 -3.09 -8.69 8.22
CA GLU A 62 -2.99 -10.14 8.32
C GLU A 62 -2.85 -10.85 6.96
N MET A 63 -3.33 -10.22 5.88
CA MET A 63 -3.23 -10.72 4.51
C MET A 63 -1.92 -10.33 3.82
N ILE A 64 -1.13 -9.42 4.40
CA ILE A 64 0.13 -8.91 3.84
C ILE A 64 1.31 -9.80 4.25
N SER A 65 2.22 -10.04 3.29
CA SER A 65 3.41 -10.87 3.51
C SER A 65 4.74 -10.19 3.28
N GLU A 66 4.82 -9.13 2.48
CA GLU A 66 6.09 -8.43 2.22
C GLU A 66 5.89 -7.02 1.63
N PHE A 67 6.94 -6.22 1.76
CA PHE A 67 7.13 -4.95 1.05
C PHE A 67 8.32 -5.14 0.12
N ALA A 68 8.12 -5.30 -1.18
CA ALA A 68 9.18 -5.60 -2.13
C ALA A 68 9.56 -4.38 -2.98
N PHE A 69 10.85 -4.11 -3.12
CA PHE A 69 11.33 -3.11 -4.09
C PHE A 69 11.65 -3.76 -5.42
N VAL A 70 10.98 -3.30 -6.46
CA VAL A 70 11.04 -3.87 -7.82
C VAL A 70 11.19 -2.77 -8.86
N HIS A 71 11.64 -3.15 -10.05
CA HIS A 71 11.58 -2.30 -11.24
C HIS A 71 10.55 -2.90 -12.19
N LEU A 72 9.52 -2.13 -12.52
CA LEU A 72 8.43 -2.58 -13.39
C LEU A 72 8.52 -1.89 -14.73
N ASP A 73 8.34 -2.63 -15.82
CA ASP A 73 8.22 -2.03 -17.14
C ASP A 73 6.85 -1.37 -17.29
N THR A 74 6.85 -0.06 -17.54
CA THR A 74 5.65 0.75 -17.72
C THR A 74 5.32 1.03 -19.19
N GLY A 75 6.07 0.43 -20.12
CA GLY A 75 6.02 0.78 -21.55
C GLY A 75 6.80 2.06 -21.90
N HIS A 76 7.25 2.81 -20.89
CA HIS A 76 8.15 3.96 -21.03
C HIS A 76 9.54 3.71 -20.45
N GLY A 77 9.79 2.47 -20.01
CA GLY A 77 11.00 2.06 -19.32
C GLY A 77 10.71 1.43 -17.97
N LEU A 78 11.78 0.95 -17.34
CA LEU A 78 11.75 0.36 -16.02
C LEU A 78 11.64 1.45 -14.94
N GLU A 79 10.52 1.46 -14.24
CA GLU A 79 10.25 2.41 -13.15
C GLU A 79 10.42 1.70 -11.79
N PRO A 80 11.19 2.27 -10.85
CA PRO A 80 11.33 1.75 -9.51
C PRO A 80 10.03 1.92 -8.71
N CYS A 81 9.65 0.86 -8.00
CA CYS A 81 8.39 0.76 -7.29
C CYS A 81 8.56 -0.01 -5.98
N LEU A 82 7.87 0.43 -4.92
CA LEU A 82 7.64 -0.40 -3.74
C LEU A 82 6.28 -1.09 -3.88
N GLU A 83 6.29 -2.41 -3.89
CA GLU A 83 5.09 -3.24 -3.88
C GLU A 83 4.77 -3.69 -2.45
N VAL A 84 3.53 -3.48 -2.01
CA VAL A 84 2.98 -4.22 -0.86
C VAL A 84 2.30 -5.45 -1.45
N ARG A 85 2.68 -6.64 -0.98
CA ARG A 85 2.19 -7.91 -1.53
C ARG A 85 1.38 -8.67 -0.50
N ALA A 86 0.31 -9.27 -0.99
CA ALA A 86 -0.47 -10.23 -0.24
C ALA A 86 0.30 -11.55 -0.07
N THR A 87 -0.19 -12.38 0.84
CA THR A 87 0.36 -13.70 1.18
C THR A 87 0.50 -14.65 -0.02
N GLU A 88 -0.29 -14.43 -1.05
CA GLU A 88 -0.25 -15.18 -2.31
C GLU A 88 0.83 -14.65 -3.29
N GLY A 89 1.63 -13.68 -2.86
CA GLY A 89 2.68 -13.03 -3.67
C GLY A 89 2.15 -11.95 -4.62
N GLN A 90 0.83 -11.77 -4.72
CA GLN A 90 0.23 -10.78 -5.61
C GLN A 90 0.38 -9.36 -5.04
N PRO A 91 0.73 -8.36 -5.87
CA PRO A 91 0.81 -6.97 -5.42
C PRO A 91 -0.59 -6.42 -5.17
N VAL A 92 -0.80 -5.86 -3.98
CA VAL A 92 -2.05 -5.21 -3.58
C VAL A 92 -1.91 -3.69 -3.55
N LEU A 93 -0.69 -3.18 -3.44
CA LEU A 93 -0.38 -1.76 -3.57
C LEU A 93 0.94 -1.60 -4.34
N ARG A 94 1.01 -0.60 -5.19
CA ARG A 94 2.23 -0.15 -5.86
C ARG A 94 2.46 1.32 -5.57
N LEU A 95 3.63 1.64 -5.05
CA LEU A 95 4.10 3.01 -4.80
C LEU A 95 5.24 3.32 -5.77
N TYR A 96 4.91 3.93 -6.91
CA TYR A 96 5.92 4.37 -7.87
C TYR A 96 6.52 5.70 -7.43
N TYR A 97 7.84 5.77 -7.40
CA TYR A 97 8.55 6.96 -6.94
C TYR A 97 8.49 8.07 -7.99
N LYS A 98 8.07 9.27 -7.58
CA LYS A 98 8.11 10.44 -8.44
C LYS A 98 9.45 11.18 -8.31
N GLY A 99 10.46 10.76 -9.09
CA GLY A 99 11.72 11.49 -9.24
C GLY A 99 12.96 10.61 -9.43
N LYS A 100 14.07 11.23 -9.86
CA LYS A 100 15.33 10.55 -10.25
C LYS A 100 16.14 9.91 -9.11
N ARG A 101 15.61 9.84 -7.87
CA ARG A 101 16.35 9.42 -6.66
C ARG A 101 15.71 8.24 -5.92
N ALA A 102 14.85 7.47 -6.59
CA ALA A 102 14.10 6.36 -5.98
C ALA A 102 15.00 5.39 -5.20
N THR A 103 16.10 4.91 -5.80
CA THR A 103 17.06 4.00 -5.16
C THR A 103 17.61 4.58 -3.86
N GLY A 104 18.05 5.84 -3.87
CA GLY A 104 18.58 6.47 -2.65
C GLY A 104 17.54 6.74 -1.56
N HIS A 105 16.25 6.84 -1.92
CA HIS A 105 15.17 6.88 -0.93
C HIS A 105 14.89 5.48 -0.36
N TYR A 106 14.90 4.45 -1.21
CA TYR A 106 14.76 3.07 -0.78
C TYR A 106 15.93 2.61 0.12
N ASP A 107 17.17 2.98 -0.20
CA ASP A 107 18.34 2.64 0.64
C ASP A 107 18.22 3.22 2.05
N LYS A 108 17.68 4.43 2.18
CA LYS A 108 17.41 5.06 3.49
C LYS A 108 16.31 4.32 4.26
N PHE A 109 15.26 3.91 3.55
CA PHE A 109 14.20 3.08 4.13
C PHE A 109 14.74 1.74 4.64
N MET A 110 15.58 1.06 3.84
CA MET A 110 16.26 -0.17 4.25
C MET A 110 17.20 0.03 5.44
N GLN A 111 17.92 1.15 5.49
CA GLN A 111 18.80 1.46 6.62
C GLN A 111 17.99 1.66 7.92
N LYS A 112 16.89 2.42 7.85
CA LYS A 112 15.95 2.65 8.97
C LYS A 112 15.32 1.33 9.45
N ASN A 113 14.99 0.44 8.51
CA ASN A 113 14.27 -0.80 8.77
C ASN A 113 15.13 -2.07 8.65
N SER A 114 16.43 -1.96 8.91
CA SER A 114 17.40 -3.05 8.72
C SER A 114 17.09 -4.30 9.55
N GLY A 115 16.45 -4.14 10.72
CA GLY A 115 15.96 -5.26 11.55
C GLY A 115 14.88 -6.11 10.88
N TYR A 116 14.25 -5.62 9.81
CA TYR A 116 13.18 -6.27 9.05
C TYR A 116 13.58 -6.57 7.60
N ALA A 117 14.87 -6.53 7.28
CA ALA A 117 15.37 -6.69 5.91
C ALA A 117 14.92 -8.00 5.24
N ALA A 118 14.78 -9.11 5.99
CA ALA A 118 14.28 -10.36 5.45
C ALA A 118 12.82 -10.26 4.94
N PHE A 119 12.00 -9.45 5.59
CA PHE A 119 10.62 -9.17 5.18
C PHE A 119 10.56 -8.20 3.99
N ILE A 120 11.42 -7.18 3.98
CA ILE A 120 11.46 -6.21 2.89
C ILE A 120 12.08 -6.81 1.61
N ASN A 121 12.98 -7.80 1.74
CA ASN A 121 13.55 -8.49 0.60
C ASN A 121 12.74 -9.74 0.17
N GLY A 122 11.53 -9.91 0.70
CA GLY A 122 10.65 -11.03 0.36
C GLY A 122 11.22 -12.42 0.69
N SER A 123 12.15 -12.49 1.63
CA SER A 123 12.77 -13.73 2.13
C SER A 123 12.14 -14.20 3.45
N TRP A 124 11.04 -13.58 3.87
CA TRP A 124 10.33 -13.91 5.09
C TRP A 124 9.43 -15.12 4.87
N ALA A 125 9.98 -16.31 5.10
CA ALA A 125 9.17 -17.49 5.28
C ALA A 125 8.32 -17.30 6.54
N ARG A 126 6.99 -17.23 6.39
CA ARG A 126 6.08 -17.36 7.54
C ARG A 126 6.51 -18.62 8.32
N PRO A 127 6.54 -18.60 9.67
CA PRO A 127 6.56 -19.86 10.40
C PRO A 127 5.38 -20.71 9.91
N ASN A 128 5.68 -21.93 9.44
CA ASN A 128 4.75 -22.84 8.79
C ASN A 128 3.38 -22.85 9.50
N ASN A 129 2.33 -22.41 8.80
CA ASN A 129 0.95 -22.68 9.21
C ASN A 129 0.44 -23.84 8.35
N PRO A 130 0.22 -25.05 8.89
CA PRO A 130 -0.15 -26.21 8.11
C PRO A 130 -1.68 -26.24 7.90
N GLN A 131 -2.16 -25.77 6.77
CA GLN A 131 -3.46 -26.13 6.14
C GLN A 131 -3.52 -25.35 4.80
N GLY A 132 -3.53 -25.94 3.62
CA GLY A 132 -4.11 -27.22 3.23
C GLY A 132 -5.56 -27.00 2.79
N GLY A 133 -5.76 -26.67 1.52
CA GLY A 133 -7.08 -26.54 0.90
C GLY A 133 -7.01 -25.94 -0.49
N GLU A 134 -7.18 -26.77 -1.52
CA GLU A 134 -7.56 -26.34 -2.87
C GLU A 134 -8.78 -25.42 -2.78
N VAL A 135 -8.73 -24.27 -3.44
CA VAL A 135 -9.90 -23.43 -3.68
C VAL A 135 -10.05 -23.20 -5.17
N SER A 136 -11.23 -23.57 -5.65
CA SER A 136 -11.71 -23.45 -7.02
C SER A 136 -11.73 -21.99 -7.50
N ASN A 137 -11.43 -21.82 -8.79
CA ASN A 137 -11.64 -20.56 -9.53
C ASN A 137 -13.16 -20.29 -9.63
N ASP A 138 -13.65 -19.31 -8.87
CA ASP A 138 -14.75 -18.39 -9.20
C ASP A 138 -15.27 -17.74 -7.91
N ASP A 139 -14.46 -16.85 -7.34
CA ASP A 139 -14.91 -15.74 -6.50
C ASP A 139 -13.68 -14.83 -6.34
N ALA A 140 -13.85 -13.51 -6.45
CA ALA A 140 -12.73 -12.59 -6.34
C ALA A 140 -12.06 -12.79 -4.97
N ALA A 141 -10.83 -13.34 -4.98
CA ALA A 141 -10.08 -13.59 -3.77
C ALA A 141 -10.02 -12.29 -2.93
N PRO A 142 -10.14 -12.37 -1.59
CA PRO A 142 -10.10 -11.20 -0.74
C PRO A 142 -8.75 -10.49 -0.94
N THR A 143 -8.77 -9.37 -1.66
CA THR A 143 -7.58 -8.66 -2.17
C THR A 143 -6.71 -8.04 -1.09
N GLY A 144 -7.00 -8.24 0.20
CA GLY A 144 -6.30 -7.63 1.33
C GLY A 144 -6.38 -6.10 1.37
N ILE A 145 -7.02 -5.48 0.38
CA ILE A 145 -7.08 -4.04 0.16
C ILE A 145 -8.41 -3.67 -0.51
N PHE A 146 -8.96 -2.52 -0.15
CA PHE A 146 -10.08 -1.90 -0.88
C PHE A 146 -9.96 -0.37 -0.84
N VAL A 147 -10.66 0.31 -1.76
CA VAL A 147 -10.59 1.77 -1.91
C VAL A 147 -11.98 2.35 -1.73
N THR A 148 -12.12 3.34 -0.85
CA THR A 148 -13.35 4.12 -0.69
C THR A 148 -13.09 5.59 -1.04
N PRO A 149 -14.10 6.33 -1.52
CA PRO A 149 -14.01 7.78 -1.51
C PRO A 149 -13.89 8.28 -0.07
N HIS A 150 -13.12 9.34 0.13
CA HIS A 150 -13.15 10.05 1.42
C HIS A 150 -14.53 10.70 1.57
N ALA A 151 -15.22 10.43 2.67
CA ALA A 151 -16.42 11.17 3.02
C ALA A 151 -15.99 12.58 3.42
N SER A 152 -16.22 13.57 2.55
CA SER A 152 -16.19 14.96 2.98
C SER A 152 -17.35 15.15 3.96
N ASP A 153 -17.09 15.66 5.16
CA ASP A 153 -18.12 16.30 5.98
C ASP A 153 -18.56 17.61 5.29
N ASP A 154 -19.17 17.52 4.11
CA ASP A 154 -19.96 18.59 3.54
C ASP A 154 -21.40 18.40 4.05
N GLU A 155 -21.60 18.67 5.35
CA GLU A 155 -22.87 19.25 5.78
C GLU A 155 -22.92 20.68 5.22
N GLU A 156 -23.23 20.80 3.92
CA GLU A 156 -23.58 22.07 3.34
C GLU A 156 -24.91 22.49 3.99
N GLU A 157 -24.80 23.39 4.97
CA GLU A 157 -25.94 24.07 5.59
C GLU A 157 -26.88 24.53 4.48
N MET A 158 -28.10 23.98 4.50
CA MET A 158 -29.22 24.49 3.72
C MET A 158 -29.51 25.93 4.18
N HIS A 159 -28.77 26.90 3.65
CA HIS A 159 -29.14 28.29 3.74
C HIS A 159 -30.25 28.56 2.72
N VAL A 160 -31.49 28.27 3.13
CA VAL A 160 -32.68 28.89 2.56
C VAL A 160 -32.80 30.27 3.19
N SER A 161 -32.53 31.32 2.43
CA SER A 161 -33.03 32.68 2.67
C SER A 161 -33.09 33.46 1.37
#